data_AF-A5ADH6-F1
#
_entry.id   AF-A5ADH6-F1
#
_cell.length_a   1.000
_cell.length_b   1.000
_cell.length_c   1.000
_cell.angle_alpha   90.00
_cell.angle_beta   90.00
_cell.angle_gamma   90.00
#
_symmetry.space_group_name_H-M   'P 1'
#
loop_
_entity.id
_entity.type
_entity.pdbx_description
1 polymer ?
#
loop_
_entity_poly.entity_id
_entity_poly.type
_entity_poly.pdbx_seq_one_letter_code
_entity_poly.pdbx_strand_id
1 'polypeptide(L)'
;MELNLAPKFAQKIFEGEGGTYYRWSSAEYELLKEAKVGGGRLVLQPRGFALPHYADSNRIGYVLQGSCGVVGIVPPKASQEVVLRLKKGDIIPVPSGAVSWWYNDGDSELIIVFLGETSKAYVPGEFTC
;
A
#
# COMPACT_ATOMS: atom_id res chain seq x y z
N MET A 1 -17.44 17.95 -18.34
CA MET A 1 -17.29 16.95 -17.26
C MET A 1 -17.16 17.74 -15.97
N GLU A 2 -18.15 17.67 -15.08
CA GLU A 2 -18.04 18.35 -13.78
C GLU A 2 -17.13 17.53 -12.86
N LEU A 3 -16.09 18.18 -12.31
CA LEU A 3 -15.19 17.54 -11.37
C LEU A 3 -15.91 17.42 -10.02
N ASN A 4 -16.39 16.23 -9.68
CA ASN A 4 -16.98 15.98 -8.36
C ASN A 4 -15.87 15.83 -7.31
N LEU A 5 -15.74 16.84 -6.44
CA LEU A 5 -14.73 16.90 -5.37
C LEU A 5 -15.26 16.41 -4.00
N ALA A 6 -16.41 15.72 -3.97
CA ALA A 6 -16.92 15.14 -2.73
C ALA A 6 -15.88 14.16 -2.14
N PRO A 7 -15.66 14.17 -0.80
CA PRO A 7 -14.73 13.26 -0.16
C PRO A 7 -15.05 11.79 -0.46
N LYS A 8 -14.03 11.01 -0.78
CA LYS A 8 -14.10 9.56 -0.99
C LYS A 8 -13.16 8.85 -0.03
N PHE A 9 -13.69 7.93 0.76
CA PHE A 9 -12.96 7.26 1.82
C PHE A 9 -12.57 5.84 1.38
N ALA A 10 -11.39 5.39 1.79
CA ALA A 10 -10.95 4.02 1.53
C ALA A 10 -11.82 3.03 2.31
N GLN A 11 -12.25 1.97 1.64
CA GLN A 11 -13.01 0.88 2.25
C GLN A 11 -12.09 -0.13 2.91
N LYS A 12 -12.51 -0.68 4.04
CA LYS A 12 -11.82 -1.80 4.69
C LYS A 12 -12.00 -3.05 3.84
N ILE A 13 -10.89 -3.66 3.40
CA ILE A 13 -10.93 -4.92 2.64
C ILE A 13 -10.35 -6.10 3.41
N PHE A 14 -9.56 -5.85 4.44
CA PHE A 14 -9.05 -6.86 5.36
C PHE A 14 -8.85 -6.28 6.76
N GLU A 15 -9.14 -7.08 7.78
CA GLU A 15 -8.86 -6.80 9.18
C GLU A 15 -8.43 -8.08 9.88
N GLY A 16 -7.31 -7.98 10.60
CA GLY A 16 -6.79 -9.04 11.46
C GLY A 16 -6.16 -8.44 12.70
N GLU A 17 -5.63 -9.30 13.57
CA GLU A 17 -5.06 -8.89 14.86
C GLU A 17 -3.91 -7.87 14.70
N GLY A 18 -3.06 -8.05 13.69
CA GLY A 18 -1.92 -7.17 13.45
C GLY A 18 -2.24 -5.85 12.76
N GLY A 19 -3.46 -5.66 12.25
CA GLY A 19 -3.81 -4.44 11.52
C GLY A 19 -4.92 -4.57 10.48
N THR A 20 -5.05 -3.53 9.68
CA THR A 20 -6.13 -3.37 8.71
C THR A 20 -5.58 -2.85 7.39
N TYR A 21 -6.10 -3.37 6.28
CA TYR A 21 -5.82 -2.85 4.96
C TYR A 21 -7.09 -2.26 4.34
N TYR A 22 -6.97 -1.02 3.88
CA TYR A 22 -8.03 -0.28 3.20
C TYR A 22 -7.66 -0.05 1.74
N ARG A 23 -8.67 0.10 0.89
CA ARG A 23 -8.51 0.34 -0.55
C ARG A 23 -9.53 1.38 -1.01
N TRP A 24 -9.11 2.30 -1.88
CA TRP A 24 -10.05 3.07 -2.68
C TRP A 24 -10.45 2.25 -3.90
N SER A 25 -11.74 2.00 -4.09
CA SER A 25 -12.24 1.18 -5.20
C SER A 25 -12.56 2.04 -6.42
N SER A 26 -12.26 1.52 -7.60
CA SER A 26 -12.65 2.15 -8.86
C SER A 26 -14.17 2.14 -9.07
N ALA A 27 -14.91 1.23 -8.42
CA ALA A 27 -16.36 1.21 -8.45
C ALA A 27 -17.01 2.40 -7.71
N GLU A 28 -16.33 2.96 -6.70
CA GLU A 28 -16.82 4.12 -5.94
C GLU A 28 -16.28 5.45 -6.46
N TYR A 29 -15.16 5.39 -7.17
CA TYR A 29 -14.45 6.53 -7.70
C TYR A 29 -13.88 6.24 -9.10
N GLU A 30 -14.73 6.40 -10.12
CA GLU A 30 -14.40 6.14 -11.53
C GLU A 30 -13.16 6.91 -12.01
N LEU A 31 -12.84 8.07 -11.39
CA LEU A 31 -11.62 8.82 -11.71
C LEU A 31 -10.35 7.98 -11.53
N LEU A 32 -10.30 7.05 -10.56
CA LEU A 32 -9.16 6.15 -10.38
C LEU A 32 -8.95 5.24 -11.60
N LYS A 33 -10.05 4.79 -12.20
CA LYS A 33 -10.04 3.97 -13.42
C LYS A 33 -9.60 4.77 -14.63
N GLU A 34 -10.16 5.98 -14.79
CA GLU A 34 -9.80 6.90 -15.88
C GLU A 34 -8.33 7.33 -15.81
N ALA A 35 -7.86 7.71 -14.62
CA ALA A 35 -6.49 8.12 -14.37
C ALA A 35 -5.51 6.93 -14.32
N LYS A 36 -6.01 5.70 -14.20
CA LYS A 36 -5.22 4.47 -14.03
C LYS A 36 -4.29 4.56 -12.81
N VAL A 37 -4.85 5.05 -11.71
CA VAL A 37 -4.18 5.19 -10.42
C VAL A 37 -4.92 4.39 -9.37
N GLY A 38 -4.20 3.54 -8.64
CA GLY A 38 -4.71 2.81 -7.50
C GLY A 38 -4.27 3.46 -6.19
N GLY A 39 -5.08 3.24 -5.15
CA GLY A 39 -4.80 3.72 -3.81
C GLY A 39 -5.08 2.64 -2.76
N GLY A 40 -4.22 2.57 -1.74
CA GLY A 40 -4.43 1.73 -0.57
C GLY A 40 -3.91 2.38 0.70
N ARG A 41 -4.36 1.90 1.86
CA ARG A 41 -3.86 2.35 3.16
C ARG A 41 -3.68 1.16 4.07
N LEU A 42 -2.47 0.95 4.53
CA LEU A 42 -2.11 -0.05 5.53
C LEU A 42 -2.02 0.62 6.90
N VAL A 43 -2.67 0.03 7.89
CA VAL A 43 -2.54 0.39 9.31
C VAL A 43 -2.07 -0.85 10.04
N LEU A 44 -0.88 -0.79 10.63
CA LEU A 44 -0.35 -1.86 11.47
C LEU A 44 -0.35 -1.42 12.93
N GLN A 45 -0.97 -2.23 13.78
CA GLN A 45 -0.90 -2.06 15.22
C GLN A 45 0.53 -2.30 15.72
N PRO A 46 0.89 -1.91 16.96
CA PRO A 46 2.16 -2.29 17.56
C PRO A 46 2.40 -3.80 17.41
N ARG A 47 3.59 -4.19 16.94
CA ARG A 47 3.95 -5.59 16.63
C ARG A 47 3.17 -6.23 15.48
N GLY A 48 2.37 -5.46 14.75
CA GLY A 48 1.64 -5.91 13.57
C GLY A 48 2.57 -6.31 12.43
N PHE A 49 2.25 -7.41 11.76
CA PHE A 49 2.99 -7.95 10.63
C PHE A 49 2.07 -8.16 9.43
N ALA A 50 2.24 -7.35 8.38
CA ALA A 50 1.66 -7.61 7.08
C ALA A 50 2.49 -8.69 6.38
N LEU A 51 1.87 -9.85 6.18
CA LEU A 51 2.50 -11.03 5.60
C LEU A 51 3.07 -10.75 4.20
N PRO A 52 4.09 -11.52 3.76
CA PRO A 52 4.62 -11.43 2.41
C PRO A 52 3.53 -11.56 1.35
N HIS A 53 3.44 -10.55 0.48
CA HIS A 53 2.50 -10.50 -0.64
C HIS A 53 3.11 -9.72 -1.81
N TYR A 54 2.55 -9.89 -3.00
CA TYR A 54 2.92 -9.12 -4.18
C TYR A 54 1.69 -8.38 -4.73
N ALA A 55 1.89 -7.52 -5.73
CA ALA A 55 0.79 -6.97 -6.51
C ALA A 55 1.17 -6.76 -7.97
N ASP A 56 0.14 -6.63 -8.79
CA ASP A 56 0.17 -6.43 -10.24
C ASP A 56 0.58 -5.02 -10.71
N SER A 57 0.95 -4.14 -9.79
CA SER A 57 1.11 -2.70 -10.05
C SER A 57 2.39 -2.14 -9.42
N ASN A 58 2.99 -1.14 -10.06
CA ASN A 58 4.10 -0.39 -9.48
C ASN A 58 3.53 0.63 -8.50
N ARG A 59 4.02 0.63 -7.26
CA ARG A 59 3.47 1.45 -6.18
C ARG A 59 4.57 2.15 -5.42
N ILE A 60 4.22 3.26 -4.78
CA ILE A 60 5.00 3.90 -3.74
C ILE A 60 4.23 3.82 -2.43
N GLY A 61 4.90 3.43 -1.35
CA GLY A 61 4.40 3.57 0.01
C GLY A 61 4.93 4.88 0.61
N TYR A 62 4.04 5.72 1.13
CA TYR A 62 4.40 6.90 1.91
C TYR A 62 4.02 6.68 3.37
N VAL A 63 4.99 6.79 4.28
CA VAL A 63 4.78 6.58 5.71
C VAL A 63 4.13 7.83 6.32
N LEU A 64 2.84 7.76 6.62
CA LEU A 64 2.08 8.85 7.24
C LEU A 64 2.37 8.99 8.74
N GLN A 65 2.57 7.86 9.42
CA GLN A 65 2.72 7.79 10.88
C GLN A 65 3.61 6.60 11.27
N GLY A 66 4.33 6.73 12.38
CA GLY A 66 5.23 5.70 12.93
C GLY A 66 6.70 6.07 12.77
N SER A 67 7.55 5.61 13.68
CA SER A 67 9.01 5.86 13.67
C SER A 67 9.85 4.59 13.64
N CYS A 68 9.23 3.43 13.86
CA CYS A 68 9.87 2.13 14.00
C CYS A 68 9.27 1.10 13.05
N GLY A 69 8.91 1.50 11.83
CA GLY A 69 8.47 0.56 10.81
C GLY A 69 9.66 -0.22 10.23
N VAL A 70 9.39 -1.39 9.67
CA VAL A 70 10.34 -2.18 8.90
C VAL A 70 9.63 -2.69 7.65
N VAL A 71 10.30 -2.61 6.51
CA VAL A 71 9.85 -3.24 5.27
C VAL A 71 10.92 -4.19 4.77
N GLY A 72 10.50 -5.36 4.32
CA GLY A 72 11.31 -6.21 3.46
C GLY A 72 10.72 -6.22 2.06
N ILE A 73 11.60 -6.10 1.07
CA ILE A 73 11.25 -6.16 -0.35
C ILE A 73 12.18 -7.16 -1.03
N VAL A 74 11.58 -8.12 -1.71
CA VAL A 74 12.27 -9.05 -2.61
C VAL A 74 11.92 -8.65 -4.04
N PRO A 75 12.80 -7.91 -4.74
CA PRO A 75 12.53 -7.51 -6.11
C PRO A 75 12.43 -8.71 -7.05
N PRO A 76 11.69 -8.60 -8.17
CA PRO A 76 11.66 -9.64 -9.19
C PRO A 76 13.07 -9.95 -9.68
N LYS A 77 13.45 -11.23 -9.70
CA LYS A 77 14.76 -11.72 -10.19
C LYS A 77 15.98 -11.29 -9.36
N ALA A 78 15.79 -10.73 -8.17
CA ALA A 78 16.88 -10.46 -7.25
C ALA A 78 17.30 -11.74 -6.49
N SER A 79 18.59 -11.85 -6.18
CA SER A 79 19.14 -12.92 -5.36
C SER A 79 19.08 -12.61 -3.86
N GLN A 80 18.79 -11.37 -3.49
CA GLN A 80 18.80 -10.89 -2.11
C GLN A 80 17.60 -9.98 -1.84
N GLU A 81 17.11 -10.08 -0.61
CA GLU A 81 16.12 -9.19 -0.05
C GLU A 81 16.75 -7.86 0.38
N VAL A 82 15.95 -6.79 0.28
CA VAL A 82 16.26 -5.49 0.85
C VAL A 82 15.37 -5.26 2.08
N VAL A 83 15.98 -5.10 3.25
CA VAL A 83 15.28 -4.78 4.50
C VAL A 83 15.65 -3.39 4.98
N LEU A 84 14.66 -2.53 5.21
CA LEU A 84 14.85 -1.13 5.57
C LEU A 84 14.01 -0.75 6.77
N ARG A 85 14.56 0.10 7.64
CA ARG A 85 13.78 0.79 8.67
C ARG A 85 13.02 1.96 8.06
N LEU A 86 11.83 2.18 8.57
CA LEU A 86 10.88 3.18 8.10
C LEU A 86 10.48 4.13 9.22
N LYS A 87 10.35 5.40 8.87
CA LYS A 87 9.78 6.46 9.70
C LYS A 87 8.87 7.36 8.88
N LYS A 88 8.05 8.13 9.58
CA LYS A 88 7.17 9.15 9.00
C LYS A 88 7.93 10.01 7.98
N GLY A 89 7.35 10.15 6.80
CA GLY A 89 7.89 10.92 5.69
C GLY A 89 8.69 10.10 4.67
N ASP A 90 9.06 8.85 4.99
CA ASP A 90 9.78 7.99 4.04
C ASP A 90 8.88 7.61 2.86
N ILE A 91 9.49 7.51 1.68
CA ILE A 91 8.87 7.04 0.43
C ILE A 91 9.58 5.74 0.01
N ILE A 92 8.80 4.69 -0.23
CA ILE A 92 9.29 3.35 -0.51
C ILE A 92 8.76 2.89 -1.87
N PRO A 93 9.62 2.71 -2.89
CA PRO A 93 9.20 2.12 -4.15
C PRO A 93 8.96 0.62 -3.99
N VAL A 94 7.82 0.13 -4.49
CA VAL A 94 7.43 -1.28 -4.50
C VAL A 94 7.12 -1.65 -5.96
N PRO A 95 8.07 -2.28 -6.68
CA PRO A 95 7.86 -2.71 -8.05
C PRO A 95 6.74 -3.74 -8.16
N SER A 96 6.05 -3.76 -9.30
CA SER A 96 5.11 -4.82 -9.64
C SER A 96 5.79 -6.19 -9.58
N GLY A 97 5.10 -7.16 -8.97
CA GLY A 97 5.60 -8.52 -8.78
C GLY A 97 6.70 -8.68 -7.73
N ALA A 98 7.16 -7.60 -7.08
CA ALA A 98 8.01 -7.71 -5.90
C ALA A 98 7.20 -8.29 -4.74
N VAL A 99 7.78 -9.23 -4.00
CA VAL A 99 7.21 -9.67 -2.72
C VAL A 99 7.61 -8.63 -1.68
N SER A 100 6.64 -8.14 -0.91
CA SER A 100 6.88 -7.21 0.20
C SER A 100 6.17 -7.67 1.47
N TRP A 101 6.79 -7.42 2.61
CA TRP A 101 6.20 -7.56 3.94
C TRP A 101 6.50 -6.31 4.77
N TRP A 102 5.65 -6.05 5.76
CA TRP A 102 5.69 -4.82 6.54
C TRP A 102 5.51 -5.16 8.01
N TYR A 103 6.35 -4.58 8.86
CA TYR A 103 6.33 -4.84 10.29
C TYR A 103 6.36 -3.53 11.07
N ASN A 104 5.59 -3.49 12.15
CA ASN A 104 5.62 -2.39 13.10
C ASN A 104 6.39 -2.80 14.36
N ASP A 105 7.65 -2.40 14.46
CA ASP A 105 8.52 -2.60 15.64
C ASP A 105 8.29 -1.53 16.72
N GLY A 106 7.33 -0.62 16.51
CA GLY A 106 6.98 0.47 17.40
C GLY A 106 5.88 0.15 18.40
N ASP A 107 5.55 1.16 19.18
CA ASP A 107 4.52 1.20 20.24
C ASP A 107 3.27 2.01 19.84
N SER A 108 3.27 2.61 18.66
CA SER A 108 2.14 3.33 18.05
C SER A 108 1.83 2.76 16.67
N GLU A 109 0.67 3.10 16.10
CA GLU A 109 0.29 2.63 14.77
C GLU A 109 1.28 3.11 13.69
N LEU A 110 1.68 2.17 12.83
CA LEU A 110 2.38 2.46 11.58
C LEU A 110 1.33 2.60 10.47
N ILE A 111 1.25 3.78 9.86
CA ILE A 111 0.27 4.08 8.80
C ILE A 111 1.01 4.38 7.51
N ILE A 112 0.70 3.63 6.46
CA ILE A 112 1.30 3.77 5.14
C ILE A 112 0.20 3.95 4.11
N VAL A 113 0.32 4.97 3.27
CA VAL A 113 -0.54 5.12 2.08
C VAL A 113 0.23 4.66 0.85
N PHE A 114 -0.43 3.82 0.07
CA PHE A 114 0.07 3.36 -1.21
C PHE A 114 -0.62 4.11 -2.33
N LEU A 115 0.19 4.62 -3.26
CA LEU A 115 -0.26 5.19 -4.53
C LEU A 115 0.50 4.48 -5.64
N GLY A 116 -0.17 4.16 -6.74
CA GLY A 116 0.47 3.36 -7.76
C GLY A 116 -0.21 3.44 -9.10
N GLU A 117 0.57 3.13 -10.12
CA GLU A 117 0.09 3.07 -11.49
C GLU A 117 -0.56 1.72 -11.74
N THR A 118 -1.74 1.74 -12.36
CA THR A 118 -2.56 0.56 -12.60
C THR A 118 -2.91 0.40 -14.07
N SER A 119 -2.09 0.92 -14.99
CA SER A 119 -2.39 0.79 -16.44
C SER A 119 -2.21 -0.65 -16.94
N LYS A 120 -1.38 -1.42 -16.22
CA LYS A 120 -1.12 -2.84 -16.43
C LYS A 120 -1.74 -3.74 -15.36
N ALA A 121 -2.46 -3.16 -14.41
CA ALA A 121 -3.16 -3.93 -13.38
C ALA A 121 -4.31 -4.75 -14.00
N TYR A 122 -4.66 -5.85 -13.36
CA TYR A 122 -5.79 -6.68 -13.78
C TYR A 122 -7.11 -5.92 -13.69
N VAL A 123 -7.27 -5.08 -12.67
CA VAL A 123 -8.40 -4.16 -12.49
C VAL A 123 -7.88 -2.72 -12.51
N PRO A 124 -8.15 -1.94 -13.57
CA PRO A 124 -7.72 -0.54 -13.62
C PRO A 124 -8.33 0.29 -12.49
N GLY A 125 -7.50 1.11 -11.84
CA GLY A 125 -7.87 1.91 -10.67
C GLY A 125 -7.75 1.16 -9.33
N GLU A 126 -7.33 -0.10 -9.34
CA GLU A 126 -7.15 -0.91 -8.13
C GLU A 126 -5.82 -1.66 -8.15
N PHE A 127 -5.33 -1.99 -6.95
CA PHE A 127 -4.26 -2.96 -6.81
C PHE A 127 -4.87 -4.35 -6.64
N THR A 128 -4.38 -5.33 -7.41
CA THR A 128 -4.72 -6.73 -7.19
C THR A 128 -3.50 -7.48 -6.67
N CYS A 129 -3.73 -8.33 -5.67
CA CYS A 129 -2.71 -9.02 -4.86
C CYS A 129 -3.04 -10.51 -4.82
#